data_AF-A0A6J3S5U1-F1
#
_entry.id   AF-A0A6J3S5U1-F1
#
_cell.length_a   1.000
_cell.length_b   1.000
_cell.length_c   1.000
_cell.angle_alpha   90.00
_cell.angle_beta   90.00
_cell.angle_gamma   90.00
#
_symmetry.space_group_name_H-M   'P 1'
#
loop_
_entity.id
_entity.type
_entity.pdbx_description
1 polymer ?
#
loop_
_entity_poly.entity_id
_entity_poly.type
_entity_poly.pdbx_seq_one_letter_code
_entity_poly.pdbx_strand_id
1 'polypeptide(L)'
;MRNIDVCLSSEGTEVILATSSDEKHPPENIIDGNPETFWTTTGMFPQEFIICFHKHVRIERLLIQSYFVRTLRIEKSTSKEPVDFEQWIERDLVHTEGQLQNEEIMGTSYACSCYHNVHLFNYFLKLNFKEWNYWVHGYRHI
;
A
#
# COMPACT_ATOMS: atom_id res chain seq x y z
N MET A 1 -22.25 -4.82 5.16
CA MET A 1 -20.98 -5.31 4.56
C MET A 1 -19.86 -4.42 5.07
N ARG A 2 -18.75 -5.01 5.53
CA ARG A 2 -17.63 -4.27 6.12
C ARG A 2 -16.58 -4.05 5.04
N ASN A 3 -16.26 -2.79 4.78
CA ASN A 3 -15.07 -2.43 4.01
C ASN A 3 -13.89 -2.62 4.97
N ILE A 4 -13.02 -3.60 4.70
CA ILE A 4 -11.88 -3.92 5.57
C ILE A 4 -10.63 -3.33 4.93
N ASP A 5 -9.84 -2.63 5.74
CA ASP A 5 -8.51 -2.20 5.34
C ASP A 5 -7.52 -3.33 5.59
N VAL A 6 -7.28 -4.11 4.54
CA VAL A 6 -6.40 -5.27 4.60
C VAL A 6 -4.95 -4.89 4.85
N CYS A 7 -4.55 -3.62 4.67
CA CYS A 7 -3.18 -3.19 4.92
C CYS A 7 -2.85 -2.96 6.37
N LEU A 8 -3.84 -2.98 7.27
CA LEU A 8 -3.55 -2.79 8.68
C LEU A 8 -2.67 -3.92 9.21
N SER A 9 -1.71 -3.56 10.06
CA SER A 9 -0.95 -4.53 10.85
C SER A 9 -1.86 -5.41 11.70
N SER A 10 -2.98 -4.86 12.19
CA SER A 10 -4.03 -5.62 12.89
C SER A 10 -4.72 -6.68 12.03
N GLU A 11 -4.62 -6.58 10.70
CA GLU A 11 -5.14 -7.56 9.73
C GLU A 11 -4.08 -8.58 9.27
N GLY A 12 -2.87 -8.50 9.83
CA GLY A 12 -1.74 -9.39 9.55
C GLY A 12 -0.81 -8.92 8.43
N THR A 13 -0.91 -7.66 8.00
CA THR A 13 0.03 -7.07 7.04
C THR A 13 1.32 -6.69 7.73
N GLU A 14 2.46 -6.89 7.07
CA GLU A 14 3.77 -6.55 7.59
C GLU A 14 4.56 -5.72 6.58
N VAL A 15 5.32 -4.73 7.05
CA VAL A 15 6.35 -4.07 6.23
C VAL A 15 7.61 -4.92 6.31
N ILE A 16 7.99 -5.54 5.20
CA ILE A 16 9.13 -6.49 5.14
C ILE A 16 10.41 -5.84 4.62
N LEU A 17 10.30 -4.67 3.99
CA LEU A 17 11.42 -3.87 3.52
C LEU A 17 11.01 -2.40 3.55
N ALA A 18 11.93 -1.53 3.94
CA ALA A 18 11.83 -0.09 3.75
C ALA A 18 13.24 0.48 3.59
N THR A 19 13.43 1.38 2.63
CA THR A 19 14.75 1.99 2.36
C THR A 19 15.12 3.12 3.32
N SER A 20 14.19 3.52 4.19
CA SER A 20 14.39 4.53 5.23
C SER A 20 13.78 4.07 6.55
N SER A 21 14.46 4.38 7.64
CA SER A 21 14.01 4.11 9.01
C SER A 21 14.35 5.31 9.89
N ASP A 22 13.32 6.07 10.27
CA ASP A 22 13.41 7.16 11.24
C ASP A 22 12.73 6.70 12.53
N GLU A 23 13.36 6.91 13.68
CA GLU A 23 12.85 6.43 14.98
C GLU A 23 11.47 7.01 15.35
N LYS A 24 11.16 8.24 14.89
CA LYS A 24 9.88 8.91 15.17
C LYS A 24 8.84 8.64 14.09
N HIS A 25 9.29 8.33 12.89
CA HIS A 25 8.45 8.11 11.73
C HIS A 25 8.80 6.81 11.00
N PRO A 26 8.71 5.65 11.69
CA PRO A 26 9.23 4.41 11.17
C PRO A 26 8.27 3.80 10.12
N PRO A 27 8.72 2.79 9.34
CA PRO A 27 7.91 2.20 8.27
C PRO A 27 6.58 1.61 8.72
N GLU A 28 6.47 1.18 9.97
CA GLU A 28 5.24 0.60 10.54
C GLU A 28 4.08 1.61 10.54
N ASN A 29 4.38 2.92 10.53
CA ASN A 29 3.37 3.97 10.40
C ASN A 29 2.60 3.90 9.07
N ILE A 30 3.11 3.20 8.05
CA ILE A 30 2.40 2.99 6.78
C ILE A 30 1.12 2.17 7.00
N ILE A 31 1.15 1.24 7.96
CA ILE A 31 0.15 0.18 8.13
C ILE A 31 -0.53 0.20 9.52
N ASP A 32 -0.34 1.26 10.30
CA ASP A 32 -0.83 1.35 11.69
C ASP A 32 -2.30 1.81 11.82
N GLY A 33 -2.89 2.32 10.73
CA GLY A 33 -4.25 2.85 10.70
C GLY A 33 -4.44 4.23 11.34
N ASN A 34 -3.41 4.85 11.91
CA ASN A 34 -3.50 6.15 12.58
C ASN A 34 -3.30 7.29 11.56
N PRO A 35 -4.31 8.14 11.26
CA PRO A 35 -4.22 9.18 10.23
C PRO A 35 -3.21 10.29 10.53
N GLU A 36 -2.66 10.35 11.74
CA GLU A 36 -1.72 11.37 12.18
C GLU A 36 -0.25 10.93 12.07
N THR A 37 0.00 9.65 11.80
CA THR A 37 1.35 9.07 11.66
C THR A 37 1.67 8.78 10.20
N PHE A 38 2.93 9.02 9.84
CA PHE A 38 3.46 8.81 8.49
C PHE A 38 4.84 8.16 8.57
N TRP A 39 5.19 7.37 7.56
CA TRP A 39 6.58 6.98 7.34
C TRP A 39 7.33 8.12 6.66
N THR A 40 8.53 8.40 7.17
CA THR A 40 9.38 9.46 6.65
C THR A 40 10.61 8.89 5.97
N THR A 41 10.93 9.48 4.84
CA THR A 41 12.15 9.18 4.09
C THR A 41 13.10 10.37 4.14
N THR A 42 14.41 10.09 4.00
CA THR A 42 15.43 11.12 3.83
C THR A 42 16.31 10.78 2.63
N GLY A 43 16.83 11.78 1.93
CA GLY A 43 17.79 11.61 0.84
C GLY A 43 17.32 12.10 -0.54
N MET A 44 18.16 11.86 -1.56
CA MET A 44 18.01 12.36 -2.94
C MET A 44 17.58 11.29 -3.96
N PHE A 45 17.37 10.05 -3.51
CA PHE A 45 17.03 8.92 -4.37
C PHE A 45 15.58 8.46 -4.12
N PRO A 46 14.93 7.81 -5.10
CA PRO A 46 13.64 7.16 -4.87
C PRO A 46 13.75 6.19 -3.69
N GLN A 47 12.68 6.17 -2.91
CA GLN A 47 12.55 5.36 -1.70
C GLN A 47 11.46 4.34 -1.96
N GLU A 48 11.62 3.16 -1.39
CA GLU A 48 10.67 2.09 -1.55
C GLU A 48 10.41 1.37 -0.22
N PHE A 49 9.25 0.73 -0.16
CA PHE A 49 8.93 -0.23 0.86
C PHE A 49 8.12 -1.36 0.25
N ILE A 50 8.19 -2.51 0.90
CA ILE A 50 7.43 -3.70 0.52
C ILE A 50 6.56 -4.11 1.69
N ILE A 51 5.26 -4.25 1.44
CA ILE A 51 4.32 -4.89 2.37
C ILE A 51 4.01 -6.32 1.96
N CYS A 52 3.83 -7.19 2.94
CA CYS A 52 3.43 -8.58 2.78
C CYS A 52 2.01 -8.80 3.29
N PHE A 53 1.16 -9.42 2.48
CA PHE A 53 -0.11 -9.98 2.92
C PHE A 53 0.04 -11.48 3.19
N HIS A 54 -0.12 -11.88 4.44
CA HIS A 54 -0.07 -13.30 4.84
C HIS A 54 -1.32 -14.11 4.47
N LYS A 55 -2.25 -13.50 3.72
CA LYS A 55 -3.47 -14.11 3.22
C LYS A 55 -3.70 -13.68 1.77
N HIS A 56 -4.45 -14.49 1.01
CA HIS A 56 -4.91 -14.05 -0.31
C HIS A 56 -5.84 -12.85 -0.15
N VAL A 57 -5.41 -11.70 -0.67
CA VAL A 57 -6.20 -10.47 -0.69
C VAL A 57 -6.60 -10.12 -2.12
N ARG A 58 -7.78 -9.52 -2.24
CA ARG A 58 -8.23 -8.86 -3.47
C ARG A 58 -8.32 -7.37 -3.20
N ILE A 59 -7.51 -6.60 -3.89
CA ILE A 59 -7.53 -5.14 -3.76
C ILE A 59 -8.40 -4.55 -4.86
N GLU A 60 -9.50 -3.94 -4.45
CA GLU A 60 -10.40 -3.23 -5.35
C GLU A 60 -10.18 -1.73 -5.33
N ARG A 61 -9.62 -1.22 -4.23
CA ARG A 61 -9.31 0.19 -4.05
C ARG A 61 -8.11 0.38 -3.15
N LEU A 62 -7.26 1.30 -3.56
CA LEU A 62 -6.13 1.81 -2.82
C LEU A 62 -6.30 3.32 -2.61
N LEU A 63 -6.21 3.77 -1.36
CA LEU A 63 -6.20 5.16 -0.95
C LEU A 63 -4.80 5.52 -0.46
N ILE A 64 -4.21 6.58 -0.98
CA ILE A 64 -2.84 6.96 -0.65
C ILE A 64 -2.87 8.38 -0.13
N GLN A 65 -2.23 8.57 1.02
CA GLN A 65 -2.08 9.85 1.67
C GLN A 65 -0.60 10.18 1.70
N SER A 66 -0.20 11.28 1.08
CA SER A 66 1.22 11.64 0.97
C SER A 66 1.40 13.15 1.04
N TYR A 67 2.62 13.58 1.31
CA TYR A 67 3.05 14.96 1.07
C TYR A 67 4.16 14.91 0.05
N PHE A 68 4.42 15.98 -0.70
CA PHE A 68 5.62 16.16 -1.54
C PHE A 68 6.03 15.04 -2.52
N VAL A 69 5.21 14.00 -2.70
CA VAL A 69 5.45 12.90 -3.64
C VAL A 69 5.19 13.45 -5.04
N ARG A 70 6.19 13.30 -5.91
CA ARG A 70 6.09 13.71 -7.31
C ARG A 70 5.56 12.59 -8.18
N THR A 71 6.16 11.41 -8.04
CA THR A 71 5.83 10.24 -8.83
C THR A 71 5.70 9.06 -7.90
N LEU A 72 4.59 8.35 -8.05
CA LEU A 72 4.22 7.14 -7.34
C LEU A 72 4.21 5.99 -8.35
N ARG A 73 4.96 4.92 -8.06
CA ARG A 73 4.87 3.65 -8.80
C ARG A 73 4.55 2.53 -7.83
N ILE A 74 3.55 1.73 -8.15
CA ILE A 74 3.16 0.56 -7.36
C ILE A 74 3.31 -0.66 -8.24
N GLU A 75 4.02 -1.63 -7.70
CA GLU A 75 4.25 -2.93 -8.29
C GLU A 75 3.70 -4.00 -7.34
N LYS A 76 3.34 -5.14 -7.90
CA LYS A 76 2.76 -6.26 -7.15
C LYS A 76 3.44 -7.56 -7.53
N SER A 77 3.55 -8.47 -6.58
CA SER A 77 4.05 -9.82 -6.82
C SER A 77 3.08 -10.88 -6.28
N THR A 78 2.95 -11.96 -7.03
CA THR A 78 2.19 -13.17 -6.65
C THR A 78 3.10 -14.33 -6.25
N SER A 79 4.43 -14.10 -6.25
CA SER A 79 5.42 -15.08 -5.84
C SER A 79 5.37 -15.32 -4.33
N LYS A 80 5.94 -16.45 -3.89
CA LYS A 80 6.09 -16.76 -2.46
C LYS A 80 7.18 -15.94 -1.78
N GLU A 81 8.04 -15.32 -2.57
CA GLU A 81 9.12 -14.44 -2.14
C GLU A 81 8.86 -13.05 -2.75
N PRO A 82 9.42 -11.96 -2.18
CA PRO A 82 9.28 -10.61 -2.71
C PRO A 82 10.14 -10.40 -3.97
N VAL A 83 9.79 -11.09 -5.05
CA VAL A 83 10.46 -11.09 -6.36
C VAL A 83 9.43 -11.01 -7.48
N ASP A 84 9.86 -10.86 -8.73
CA ASP A 84 8.98 -10.87 -9.91
C ASP A 84 7.84 -9.84 -9.83
N PHE A 85 8.17 -8.63 -9.38
CA PHE A 85 7.22 -7.53 -9.29
C PHE A 85 6.79 -7.08 -10.69
N GLU A 86 5.48 -6.97 -10.88
CA GLU A 86 4.87 -6.43 -12.08
C GLU A 86 4.31 -5.03 -11.78
N GLN A 87 4.61 -4.07 -12.65
CA GLN A 87 4.05 -2.72 -12.53
C GLN A 87 2.53 -2.78 -12.59
N TRP A 88 1.89 -2.30 -11.53
CA TRP A 88 0.45 -2.17 -11.48
C TRP A 88 0.00 -0.78 -11.92
N ILE A 89 0.66 0.26 -11.42
CA ILE A 89 0.35 1.65 -11.74
C ILE A 89 1.57 2.54 -11.54
N GLU A 90 1.67 3.57 -12.38
CA GLU A 90 2.61 4.66 -12.23
C GLU A 90 1.86 5.97 -12.51
N ARG A 91 2.01 6.95 -11.61
CA ARG A 91 1.35 8.25 -11.71
C ARG A 91 2.22 9.36 -11.16
N ASP A 92 2.20 10.48 -11.86
CA ASP A 92 2.63 11.75 -11.30
C ASP A 92 1.50 12.35 -10.45
N LEU A 93 1.85 12.76 -9.23
CA LEU A 93 0.92 13.38 -8.30
C LEU A 93 0.98 14.90 -8.45
N VAL A 94 -0.15 15.55 -8.19
CA VAL A 94 -0.23 17.01 -8.24
C VAL A 94 0.65 17.58 -7.14
N HIS A 95 1.57 18.48 -7.50
CA HIS A 95 2.36 19.19 -6.52
C HIS A 95 1.44 20.05 -5.64
N THR A 96 1.46 19.77 -4.34
CA THR A 96 0.78 20.56 -3.33
C THR A 96 1.81 21.42 -2.61
N GLU A 97 1.49 22.67 -2.30
CA GLU A 97 2.34 23.59 -1.52
C GLU A 97 2.37 23.17 -0.03
N GLY A 98 2.85 21.96 0.25
CA GLY A 98 2.87 21.33 1.57
C GLY A 98 1.51 20.83 2.08
N GLN A 99 0.49 20.79 1.23
CA GLN A 99 -0.82 20.22 1.57
C GLN A 99 -0.86 18.71 1.35
N LEU A 100 -1.76 18.03 2.05
CA LEU A 100 -1.94 16.59 1.93
C LEU A 100 -2.42 16.20 0.52
N GLN A 101 -1.72 15.29 -0.13
CA GLN A 101 -2.11 14.64 -1.38
C GLN A 101 -2.95 13.40 -1.05
N ASN A 102 -4.14 13.29 -1.65
CA ASN A 102 -5.02 12.13 -1.49
C ASN A 102 -5.27 11.51 -2.87
N GLU A 103 -4.74 10.32 -3.09
CA GLU A 103 -4.93 9.58 -4.33
C GLU A 103 -5.85 8.38 -4.11
N GLU A 104 -6.81 8.19 -5.00
CA GLU A 104 -7.68 7.01 -5.04
C GLU A 104 -7.39 6.24 -6.34
N ILE A 105 -6.90 5.02 -6.17
CA ILE A 105 -6.55 4.13 -7.27
C ILE A 105 -7.54 2.97 -7.24
N MET A 106 -8.28 2.83 -8.34
CA MET A 106 -9.20 1.73 -8.56
C MET A 106 -8.43 0.50 -9.01
N GLY A 107 -8.64 -0.62 -8.32
CA GLY A 107 -8.00 -1.88 -8.65
C GLY A 107 -8.62 -2.52 -9.88
N THR A 108 -7.82 -2.73 -10.92
CA THR A 108 -8.17 -3.59 -12.06
C THR A 108 -7.98 -5.05 -11.65
N SER A 109 -9.02 -5.61 -11.02
CA SER A 109 -9.10 -6.98 -10.51
C SER A 109 -8.26 -8.01 -11.28
N TYR A 110 -7.26 -8.60 -10.61
CA TYR A 110 -7.10 -10.04 -10.51
C TYR A 110 -6.60 -10.36 -9.09
N ALA A 111 -7.28 -11.29 -8.43
CA ALA A 111 -6.92 -11.74 -7.09
C ALA A 111 -5.50 -12.33 -7.08
N CYS A 112 -4.89 -12.27 -5.89
CA CYS A 112 -3.55 -12.74 -5.56
C CYS A 112 -2.48 -11.69 -5.80
N SER A 113 -2.02 -11.05 -4.73
CA SER A 113 -0.72 -10.39 -4.66
C SER A 113 -0.24 -10.53 -3.23
N CYS A 114 0.84 -11.27 -3.02
CA CYS A 114 1.45 -11.52 -1.70
C CYS A 114 2.26 -10.30 -1.26
N TYR A 115 2.81 -9.54 -2.22
CA TYR A 115 3.64 -8.38 -1.94
C TYR A 115 3.24 -7.18 -2.78
N HIS A 116 3.32 -5.99 -2.19
CA HIS A 116 3.26 -4.72 -2.91
C HIS A 116 4.54 -3.95 -2.68
N ASN A 117 5.24 -3.60 -3.76
CA ASN A 117 6.37 -2.69 -3.73
C ASN A 117 5.86 -1.30 -4.15
N VAL A 118 6.04 -0.31 -3.29
CA VAL A 118 5.66 1.08 -3.59
C VAL A 118 6.92 1.92 -3.66
N HIS A 119 7.20 2.44 -4.86
CA HIS A 119 8.28 3.37 -5.16
C HIS A 119 7.78 4.80 -5.11
N LEU A 120 8.56 5.66 -4.46
CA LEU A 120 8.25 7.06 -4.30
C LEU A 120 9.44 7.93 -4.63
N PHE A 121 9.19 8.96 -5.41
CA PHE A 121 10.10 10.07 -5.57
C PHE A 121 9.64 11.23 -4.66
N ASN A 122 10.39 11.41 -3.57
CA ASN A 122 10.34 12.48 -2.56
C ASN A 122 9.21 12.45 -1.50
N TYR A 123 9.65 12.31 -0.25
CA TYR A 123 9.13 12.72 1.08
C TYR A 123 7.66 12.53 1.48
N PHE A 124 7.42 11.55 2.37
CA PHE A 124 6.23 11.25 3.20
C PHE A 124 5.06 10.52 2.53
N LEU A 125 4.77 9.30 3.00
CA LEU A 125 3.64 8.50 2.52
C LEU A 125 3.00 7.65 3.63
N LYS A 126 1.69 7.47 3.47
CA LYS A 126 0.82 6.52 4.14
C LYS A 126 -0.08 5.82 3.08
N LEU A 127 -0.28 4.51 3.20
CA LEU A 127 -1.25 3.76 2.38
C LEU A 127 -2.46 3.37 3.24
N ASN A 128 -3.66 3.44 2.69
CA ASN A 128 -4.87 2.83 3.24
C ASN A 128 -5.53 2.01 2.12
N PHE A 129 -5.76 0.72 2.29
CA PHE A 129 -6.43 -0.09 1.26
C PHE A 129 -7.88 -0.35 1.66
N LYS A 130 -8.79 -0.56 0.71
CA LYS A 130 -10.22 -0.78 1.02
C LYS A 130 -10.77 -1.93 0.18
N GLU A 131 -11.11 -3.05 0.80
CA GLU A 131 -11.73 -4.23 0.15
C GLU A 131 -13.25 -4.10 0.03
N TRP A 132 -13.87 -4.70 -1.00
CA TRP A 132 -15.28 -5.12 -0.96
C TRP A 132 -15.38 -6.65 -0.96
N ASN A 133 -16.06 -7.19 0.05
CA ASN A 133 -16.40 -8.60 0.10
C ASN A 133 -17.73 -8.87 -0.64
N TYR A 134 -17.66 -9.53 -1.79
CA TYR A 134 -18.78 -10.33 -2.30
C TYR A 134 -18.39 -11.80 -2.21
N TRP A 135 -18.70 -12.50 -1.10
CA TRP A 135 -18.98 -13.95 -1.04
C TRP A 135 -19.60 -14.26 0.33
N VAL A 136 -20.94 -14.45 0.37
CA VAL A 136 -21.64 -15.04 1.51
C VAL A 136 -22.04 -16.46 1.12
N HIS A 137 -21.42 -17.43 1.80
CA HIS A 137 -21.74 -18.85 1.97
C HIS A 137 -22.23 -19.70 0.77
N GLY A 138 -21.45 -20.76 0.49
CA GLY A 138 -21.90 -21.87 -0.33
C GLY A 138 -22.94 -22.76 0.37
N TYR A 139 -23.68 -23.51 -0.44
CA TYR A 139 -24.20 -24.84 -0.10
C TYR A 139 -24.09 -25.73 -1.32
N ARG A 140 -23.42 -26.87 -1.12
CA ARG A 140 -23.36 -28.02 -2.02
C ARG A 140 -24.52 -28.93 -1.61
N HIS A 141 -25.45 -29.26 -2.49
CA HIS A 141 -26.22 -30.50 -2.45
C HIS A 141 -26.76 -30.80 -3.85
N ILE A 142 -26.24 -31.89 -4.41
CA ILE A 142 -26.69 -32.72 -5.55
C ILE A 142 -27.02 -31.98 -6.85
#